data_AF-A0A938IK72-F1
#
_entry.id   AF-A0A938IK72-F1
#
_cell.length_a   1.000
_cell.length_b   1.000
_cell.length_c   1.000
_cell.angle_alpha   90.00
_cell.angle_beta   90.00
_cell.angle_gamma   90.00
#
_symmetry.space_group_name_H-M   'P 1'
#
loop_
_entity.id
_entity.type
_entity.pdbx_description
1 polymer ?
#
loop_
_entity_poly.entity_id
_entity_poly.type
_entity_poly.pdbx_seq_one_letter_code
_entity_poly.pdbx_strand_id
1 'polypeptide(L)'
;MESALPASSRPMVVRSPDQGGSVRVNREFVERLGLTAEELRQQALIDWIHPEDRPALKQLLRAACGRASARHRALRGEWVRFDW
;
A
#
# COMPACT_ATOMS: atom_id res chain seq x y z
N MET A 1 -17.03 11.71 -9.98
CA MET A 1 -16.69 12.37 -8.71
C MET A 1 -15.56 11.58 -8.06
N GLU A 2 -14.36 12.16 -8.00
CA GLU A 2 -13.21 11.54 -7.33
C GLU A 2 -13.36 11.68 -5.81
N SER A 3 -13.80 10.63 -5.12
CA SER A 3 -13.82 10.63 -3.66
C SER A 3 -12.39 10.57 -3.11
N ALA A 4 -11.98 11.65 -2.45
CA ALA A 4 -10.74 11.69 -1.68
C ALA A 4 -10.83 10.74 -0.46
N LEU A 5 -9.70 10.13 -0.08
CA LEU A 5 -9.64 9.28 1.12
C LEU A 5 -9.81 10.16 2.37
N PRO A 6 -10.49 9.67 3.42
CA PRO A 6 -10.65 10.43 4.65
C PRO A 6 -9.30 10.67 5.32
N ALA A 7 -9.15 11.85 5.95
CA ALA A 7 -8.04 12.11 6.87
C ALA A 7 -8.21 11.20 8.10
N SER A 8 -7.48 10.09 8.13
CA SER A 8 -7.45 9.14 9.24
C SER A 8 -6.03 9.09 9.80
N SER A 9 -5.89 8.96 11.12
CA SER A 9 -4.58 8.74 11.80
C SER A 9 -3.99 7.34 11.53
N ARG A 10 -4.62 6.56 10.65
CA ARG A 10 -4.15 5.25 10.21
C ARG A 10 -3.74 5.33 8.75
N PRO A 11 -2.60 4.73 8.38
CA PRO A 11 -2.20 4.64 6.99
C PRO A 11 -3.22 3.80 6.19
N MET A 12 -3.64 4.30 5.04
CA MET A 12 -4.64 3.65 4.19
C MET A 12 -4.15 3.54 2.74
N VAL A 13 -4.33 2.36 2.16
CA VAL A 13 -4.19 2.08 0.72
C VAL A 13 -5.52 1.58 0.19
N VAL A 14 -6.00 2.16 -0.90
CA VAL A 14 -7.10 1.64 -1.71
C VAL A 14 -6.55 1.33 -3.09
N ARG A 15 -6.85 0.13 -3.60
CA ARG A 15 -6.51 -0.28 -4.96
C ARG A 15 -7.74 -0.74 -5.70
N SER A 16 -7.83 -0.36 -6.97
CA SER A 16 -8.84 -0.93 -7.86
C SER A 16 -8.48 -2.39 -8.18
N PRO A 17 -9.47 -3.28 -8.29
CA PRO A 17 -9.25 -4.70 -8.60
C PRO A 17 -8.83 -4.96 -10.06
N ASP A 18 -8.98 -3.97 -10.94
CA ASP A 18 -8.57 -4.05 -12.34
C ASP A 18 -7.02 -4.09 -12.50
N GLN A 19 -6.50 -4.77 -13.52
CA GLN A 19 -5.06 -4.95 -13.72
C GLN A 19 -4.34 -3.60 -13.90
N GLY A 20 -3.63 -3.15 -12.86
CA GLY A 20 -2.97 -1.83 -12.83
C GLY A 20 -3.75 -0.76 -12.06
N GLY A 21 -4.80 -1.17 -11.35
CA GLY A 21 -5.75 -0.34 -10.63
C GLY A 21 -5.14 0.82 -9.87
N SER A 22 -5.77 1.99 -10.04
CA SER A 22 -5.33 3.24 -9.42
C SER A 22 -5.05 3.06 -7.94
N VAL A 23 -3.83 3.40 -7.53
CA VAL A 23 -3.44 3.37 -6.13
C VAL A 23 -3.82 4.70 -5.52
N ARG A 24 -4.61 4.63 -4.45
CA ARG A 24 -4.92 5.78 -3.61
C ARG A 24 -4.32 5.51 -2.24
N VAL A 25 -3.51 6.45 -1.79
CA VAL A 25 -2.90 6.41 -0.47
C VAL A 25 -3.27 7.69 0.26
N ASN A 26 -3.45 7.62 1.58
CA ASN A 26 -3.64 8.82 2.38
C ASN A 26 -2.30 9.45 2.76
N ARG A 27 -2.36 10.68 3.28
CA ARG A 27 -1.18 11.45 3.68
C ARG A 27 -0.32 10.72 4.73
N GLU A 28 -0.96 10.11 5.72
CA GLU A 28 -0.27 9.32 6.76
C GLU A 28 0.57 8.19 6.16
N PHE A 29 0.09 7.54 5.11
CA PHE A 29 0.80 6.45 4.43
C PHE A 29 2.09 6.94 3.75
N VAL A 30 2.02 8.04 3.01
CA VAL A 30 3.17 8.64 2.31
C VAL A 30 4.19 9.23 3.28
N GLU A 31 3.73 9.88 4.36
CA GLU A 31 4.61 10.46 5.39
C GLU A 31 5.41 9.38 6.12
N ARG A 32 4.81 8.21 6.41
CA ARG A 32 5.53 7.10 7.05
C ARG A 32 6.58 6.43 6.18
N LEU A 33 6.36 6.40 4.86
CA LEU A 33 7.30 5.78 3.92
C LEU A 33 8.33 6.76 3.36
N GLY A 34 8.07 8.06 3.50
CA GLY A 34 8.85 9.11 2.84
C GLY A 34 8.75 9.06 1.32
N LEU A 35 7.70 8.45 0.77
CA LEU A 35 7.44 8.32 -0.67
C LEU A 35 6.28 9.23 -1.07
N THR A 36 6.21 9.66 -2.33
CA THR A 36 5.04 10.41 -2.81
C THR A 36 3.95 9.49 -3.35
N ALA A 37 2.70 9.98 -3.39
CA ALA A 37 1.59 9.23 -3.98
C ALA A 37 1.81 8.94 -5.48
N GLU A 38 2.56 9.79 -6.18
CA GLU A 38 2.93 9.59 -7.59
C GLU A 38 3.94 8.46 -7.74
N GLU A 39 4.98 8.41 -6.91
CA GLU A 39 5.96 7.30 -6.93
C GLU A 39 5.30 5.95 -6.65
N LEU A 40 4.36 5.91 -5.70
CA LEU A 40 3.59 4.71 -5.37
C LEU A 40 2.62 4.28 -6.48
N ARG A 41 2.27 5.18 -7.41
CA ARG A 41 1.46 4.85 -8.60
C ARG A 41 2.30 4.34 -9.76
N GLN A 42 3.55 4.79 -9.87
CA GLN A 42 4.48 4.36 -10.92
C GLN A 42 5.00 2.93 -10.68
N GLN A 43 5.01 2.45 -9.43
CA GLN A 43 5.48 1.11 -9.06
C GLN A 43 4.33 0.17 -8.66
N ALA A 44 4.46 -1.12 -8.98
CA ALA A 44 3.50 -2.10 -8.50
C ALA A 44 3.63 -2.28 -6.97
N LEU A 45 2.51 -2.52 -6.29
CA LEU A 45 2.48 -2.70 -4.82
C LEU A 45 3.57 -3.66 -4.36
N ILE A 46 3.68 -4.77 -5.06
CA ILE A 46 4.44 -5.93 -4.60
C ILE A 46 5.95 -5.70 -4.63
N ASP A 47 6.43 -4.74 -5.42
CA ASP A 47 7.86 -4.47 -5.60
C ASP A 47 8.50 -3.89 -4.34
N TRP A 48 7.76 -3.09 -3.60
CA TRP A 48 8.19 -2.47 -2.34
C TRP A 48 7.67 -3.22 -1.11
N ILE A 49 7.13 -4.43 -1.28
CA ILE A 49 6.78 -5.33 -0.18
C ILE A 49 7.94 -6.31 0.05
N HIS A 50 8.27 -6.53 1.33
CA HIS A 50 9.29 -7.49 1.73
C HIS A 50 9.01 -8.86 1.11
N PRO A 51 10.01 -9.54 0.49
CA PRO A 51 9.80 -10.78 -0.27
C PRO A 51 9.00 -11.86 0.48
N GLU A 52 9.24 -12.00 1.78
CA GLU A 52 8.54 -12.97 2.64
C GLU A 52 7.05 -12.66 2.85
N ASP A 53 6.66 -11.37 2.77
CA ASP A 53 5.29 -10.94 3.04
C ASP A 53 4.44 -10.90 1.75
N ARG A 54 5.09 -10.99 0.58
CA ARG A 54 4.44 -10.97 -0.74
C ARG A 54 3.39 -12.07 -0.93
N PRO A 55 3.60 -13.34 -0.51
CA PRO A 55 2.61 -14.39 -0.69
C PRO A 55 1.31 -14.11 0.08
N ALA A 56 1.44 -13.70 1.35
CA ALA A 56 0.31 -13.38 2.20
C ALA A 56 -0.49 -12.18 1.65
N LEU A 57 0.21 -11.12 1.23
CA LEU A 57 -0.44 -9.94 0.66
C LEU A 57 -1.12 -10.26 -0.69
N LYS A 58 -0.49 -11.06 -1.56
CA LYS A 58 -1.13 -11.52 -2.82
C LYS A 58 -2.39 -12.33 -2.55
N GLN A 59 -2.39 -13.19 -1.54
CA GLN A 59 -3.57 -13.96 -1.16
C GLN A 59 -4.69 -13.02 -0.67
N LEU A 60 -4.36 -12.05 0.19
CA LEU A 60 -5.33 -11.04 0.66
C LEU A 60 -5.94 -10.26 -0.52
N LEU A 61 -5.10 -9.76 -1.43
CA LEU A 61 -5.56 -9.00 -2.61
C LEU A 61 -6.46 -9.84 -3.53
N ARG A 62 -6.26 -11.16 -3.62
CA ARG A 62 -7.12 -12.07 -4.38
C ARG A 62 -8.42 -12.41 -3.64
N ALA A 63 -8.36 -12.55 -2.33
CA ALA A 63 -9.50 -12.92 -1.50
C ALA A 63 -10.52 -11.78 -1.32
N ALA A 64 -10.13 -10.53 -1.62
CA ALA A 64 -10.90 -9.30 -1.43
C ALA A 64 -11.33 -8.99 0.01
N CYS A 65 -11.18 -9.94 0.94
CA CYS A 65 -11.45 -9.85 2.36
C CYS A 65 -10.39 -10.64 3.13
N GLY A 66 -9.97 -10.12 4.28
CA GLY A 66 -8.97 -10.72 5.16
C GLY A 66 -8.19 -9.64 5.90
N ARG A 67 -7.17 -10.06 6.65
CA ARG A 67 -6.14 -9.15 7.16
C ARG A 67 -4.76 -9.70 6.91
N ALA A 68 -3.80 -8.82 6.63
CA ALA A 68 -2.40 -9.20 6.56
C ALA A 68 -1.51 -8.06 7.07
N SER A 69 -0.43 -8.39 7.78
CA SER A 69 0.62 -7.42 8.03
C SER A 69 1.75 -7.59 7.02
N ALA A 70 2.17 -6.51 6.38
CA ALA A 70 3.26 -6.53 5.39
C ALA A 70 4.28 -5.43 5.68
N ARG A 71 5.56 -5.74 5.51
CA ARG A 71 6.67 -4.78 5.58
C ARG A 71 6.84 -4.10 4.23
N HIS A 72 6.86 -2.77 4.26
CA HIS A 72 6.97 -1.89 3.11
C HIS A 72 8.34 -1.22 3.13
N ARG A 73 8.98 -1.13 1.97
CA ARG A 73 10.27 -0.47 1.82
C ARG A 73 10.03 1.03 1.78
N ALA A 74 10.52 1.75 2.78
CA ALA A 74 10.56 3.21 2.76
C ALA A 74 11.68 3.69 1.83
N LEU A 75 11.63 4.98 1.47
CA LEU A 75 12.64 5.62 0.60
C LEU A 75 14.07 5.44 1.15
N ARG A 76 14.22 5.45 2.47
CA ARG A 76 15.51 5.31 3.17
C ARG A 76 16.02 3.87 3.25
N GLY A 77 15.31 2.91 2.66
CA GLY A 77 15.66 1.49 2.66
C GLY A 77 15.25 0.71 3.92
N GLU A 78 14.64 1.39 4.89
CA GLU A 78 14.05 0.76 6.08
C GLU A 78 12.73 0.04 5.75
N TRP A 79 12.40 -0.96 6.58
CA TRP A 79 11.17 -1.73 6.47
C TRP A 79 10.15 -1.26 7.50
N VAL A 80 9.06 -0.66 7.02
CA VAL A 80 7.96 -0.18 7.87
C VAL A 80 6.80 -1.16 7.77
N ARG A 81 6.31 -1.66 8.90
CA ARG A 81 5.19 -2.60 8.93
C ARG A 81 3.85 -1.86 8.86
N PHE A 82 2.97 -2.32 7.98
CA PHE A 82 1.58 -1.89 7.85
C PHE A 82 0.63 -3.07 8.00
N ASP A 83 -0.55 -2.81 8.56
CA ASP A 83 -1.67 -3.75 8.62
C ASP A 83 -2.64 -3.45 7.47
N TRP A 84 -3.07 -4.50 6.76
CA TRP A 84 -3.97 -4.50 5.61
C TRP A 84 -5.27 -5.19 5.94
#